data_AF-A0A967NBR9-F1
#
_entry.id   AF-A0A967NBR9-F1
#
_cell.length_a   1.000
_cell.length_b   1.000
_cell.length_c   1.000
_cell.angle_alpha   90.00
_cell.angle_beta   90.00
_cell.angle_gamma   90.00
#
_symmetry.space_group_name_H-M   'P 1'
#
loop_
_entity.id
_entity.type
_entity.pdbx_description
1 polymer ?
#
loop_
_entity_poly.entity_id
_entity_poly.type
_entity_poly.pdbx_seq_one_letter_code
_entity_poly.pdbx_strand_id
1 'polypeptide(L)'
;MSSAEHSHTLTRSVAERILSLKRSGETDSSFARRIGVSPQVVSNYRSGSNGASLEILAAVVRNTEASAHWLVTGDGSRFRIPDEARHAVVQAVESFASDAERLLRDLRARYRGDGESPGSP
;
A
#
# COMPACT_ATOMS: atom_id res chain seq x y z
N MET A 1 26.54 -11.89 -16.45
CA MET A 1 26.11 -11.75 -15.04
C MET A 1 24.59 -11.68 -15.01
N SER A 2 23.96 -12.78 -14.56
CA SER A 2 22.56 -13.07 -14.22
C SER A 2 21.59 -11.86 -14.18
N SER A 3 20.54 -11.71 -14.98
CA SER A 3 19.47 -12.63 -15.45
C SER A 3 18.52 -13.16 -14.35
N ALA A 4 18.17 -12.34 -13.35
CA ALA A 4 17.25 -12.76 -12.28
C ALA A 4 16.17 -11.76 -11.84
N GLU A 5 15.84 -10.71 -12.61
CA GLU A 5 14.78 -9.75 -12.21
C GLU A 5 13.50 -9.77 -13.08
N HIS A 6 13.38 -10.68 -14.05
CA HIS A 6 12.25 -10.65 -15.01
C HIS A 6 11.40 -11.94 -15.12
N SER A 7 11.46 -12.87 -14.17
CA SER A 7 10.76 -14.16 -14.33
C SER A 7 9.88 -14.53 -13.15
N HIS A 8 8.62 -14.04 -13.16
CA HIS A 8 7.38 -14.80 -12.88
C HIS A 8 6.17 -13.87 -12.72
N THR A 9 5.86 -13.07 -13.75
CA THR A 9 4.48 -12.60 -13.99
C THR A 9 3.74 -13.65 -14.81
N LEU A 10 3.74 -14.90 -14.34
CA LEU A 10 2.73 -15.86 -14.78
C LEU A 10 1.45 -15.44 -14.07
N THR A 11 0.43 -15.06 -14.82
CA THR A 11 -0.87 -14.60 -14.31
C THR A 11 -1.42 -15.60 -13.31
N ARG A 12 -1.12 -15.37 -12.02
CA ARG A 12 -1.59 -16.26 -10.95
C ARG A 12 -3.11 -16.27 -10.98
N SER A 13 -3.75 -17.41 -10.74
CA SER A 13 -5.21 -17.44 -10.67
C SER A 13 -5.72 -16.56 -9.51
N VAL A 14 -6.99 -16.20 -9.52
CA VAL A 14 -7.61 -15.49 -8.38
C VAL A 14 -7.39 -16.28 -7.09
N ALA A 15 -7.52 -17.61 -7.15
CA ALA A 15 -7.28 -18.51 -6.03
C ALA A 15 -5.84 -18.41 -5.51
N GLU A 16 -4.84 -18.44 -6.39
CA GLU A 16 -3.43 -18.30 -6.01
C GLU A 16 -3.12 -16.92 -5.39
N ARG A 17 -3.73 -15.85 -5.90
CA ARG A 17 -3.61 -14.51 -5.30
C ARG A 17 -4.24 -14.46 -3.92
N ILE A 18 -5.41 -15.07 -3.72
CA ILE A 18 -6.01 -15.20 -2.39
C ILE A 18 -5.08 -15.97 -1.47
N LEU A 19 -4.61 -17.17 -1.86
CA LEU A 19 -3.71 -18.01 -1.07
C LEU A 19 -2.41 -17.28 -0.70
N SER A 20 -1.90 -16.41 -1.58
CA SER A 20 -0.69 -15.64 -1.30
C SER A 20 -0.86 -14.71 -0.09
N LEU A 21 -2.08 -14.28 0.26
CA LEU A 21 -2.38 -13.41 1.42
C LEU A 21 -2.12 -14.07 2.78
N LYS A 22 -1.84 -15.37 2.80
CA LYS A 22 -1.48 -16.11 4.00
C LYS A 22 -0.16 -15.59 4.58
N ARG A 23 -0.13 -15.34 5.88
CA ARG A 23 1.08 -14.87 6.58
C ARG A 23 2.00 -16.05 6.89
N SER A 24 3.30 -15.79 7.04
CA SER A 24 4.24 -16.82 7.49
C SER A 24 3.84 -17.34 8.88
N GLY A 25 3.91 -18.66 9.08
CA GLY A 25 3.50 -19.33 10.33
C GLY A 25 2.00 -19.42 10.59
N GLU A 26 1.15 -18.82 9.75
CA GLU A 26 -0.30 -18.89 9.90
C GLU A 26 -0.83 -20.30 9.54
N THR A 27 -1.77 -20.84 10.31
CA THR A 27 -2.46 -22.08 9.95
C THR A 27 -3.55 -21.82 8.92
N ASP A 28 -3.96 -22.84 8.17
CA ASP A 28 -4.98 -22.66 7.13
C ASP A 28 -6.34 -22.29 7.69
N SER A 29 -6.69 -22.85 8.84
CA SER A 29 -7.92 -22.50 9.55
C SER A 29 -7.88 -21.06 10.07
N SER A 30 -6.73 -20.59 10.56
CA SER A 30 -6.55 -19.19 10.96
C SER A 30 -6.66 -18.26 9.75
N PHE A 31 -5.99 -18.63 8.66
CA PHE A 31 -6.02 -17.89 7.40
C PHE A 31 -7.44 -17.77 6.85
N ALA A 32 -8.17 -18.89 6.77
CA ALA A 32 -9.55 -18.93 6.29
C ALA A 32 -10.47 -18.01 7.10
N ARG A 33 -10.42 -18.11 8.44
CA ARG A 33 -11.17 -17.22 9.33
C ARG A 33 -10.82 -15.76 9.11
N ARG A 34 -9.52 -15.43 9.00
CA ARG A 34 -9.06 -14.04 8.82
C ARG A 34 -9.53 -13.43 7.50
N ILE A 35 -9.62 -14.21 6.42
CA ILE A 35 -10.12 -13.70 5.14
C ILE A 35 -11.65 -13.84 4.98
N GLY A 36 -12.34 -14.34 6.01
CA GLY A 36 -13.80 -14.45 6.04
C GLY A 36 -14.36 -15.59 5.18
N VAL A 37 -13.63 -16.71 5.03
CA VAL A 37 -14.08 -17.90 4.27
C VAL A 37 -13.99 -19.17 5.09
N SER A 38 -14.61 -20.25 4.62
CA SER A 38 -14.48 -21.56 5.27
C SER A 38 -13.11 -22.20 4.98
N PRO A 39 -12.56 -23.05 5.87
CA PRO A 39 -11.34 -23.80 5.60
C PRO A 39 -11.43 -24.67 4.33
N GLN A 40 -12.63 -25.14 3.98
CA GLN A 40 -12.86 -25.91 2.76
C GLN A 40 -12.56 -25.10 1.50
N VAL A 41 -12.89 -23.81 1.46
CA VAL A 41 -12.56 -22.93 0.33
C VAL A 41 -11.05 -22.87 0.12
N VAL A 42 -10.27 -22.71 1.20
CA VAL A 42 -8.80 -22.69 1.14
C VAL A 42 -8.25 -24.03 0.66
N SER A 43 -8.81 -25.14 1.13
CA SER A 43 -8.46 -26.49 0.67
C SER A 43 -8.70 -26.65 -0.84
N ASN A 44 -9.89 -26.27 -1.32
CA ASN A 44 -10.25 -26.34 -2.74
C ASN A 44 -9.31 -25.51 -3.63
N TYR A 45 -8.92 -24.32 -3.19
CA TYR A 45 -7.95 -23.48 -3.92
C TYR A 45 -6.58 -24.13 -4.04
N ARG A 46 -6.11 -24.86 -3.02
CA ARG A 46 -4.84 -25.61 -3.12
C ARG A 46 -4.93 -26.82 -4.04
N SER A 47 -6.10 -27.42 -4.12
CA SER A 47 -6.38 -28.55 -5.02
C SER A 47 -6.60 -28.12 -6.47
N GLY A 48 -6.40 -26.84 -6.82
CA GLY A 48 -6.47 -26.34 -8.19
C GLY A 48 -7.82 -25.78 -8.62
N SER A 49 -8.74 -25.51 -7.68
CA SER A 49 -9.97 -24.76 -8.00
C SER A 49 -9.62 -23.29 -8.29
N ASN A 50 -9.92 -22.84 -9.50
CA ASN A 50 -9.52 -21.52 -9.98
C ASN A 50 -10.62 -20.44 -9.87
N GLY A 51 -11.85 -20.84 -9.53
CA GLY A 51 -13.01 -19.94 -9.46
C GLY A 51 -13.29 -19.47 -8.04
N ALA A 52 -12.97 -18.21 -7.74
CA ALA A 52 -13.54 -17.53 -6.59
C ALA A 52 -14.85 -16.85 -7.01
N SER A 53 -15.94 -17.11 -6.28
CA SER A 53 -17.19 -16.37 -6.49
C SER A 53 -16.99 -14.90 -6.12
N LEU A 54 -17.86 -14.03 -6.65
CA LEU A 54 -17.88 -12.61 -6.27
C LEU A 54 -18.10 -12.44 -4.75
N GLU A 55 -18.87 -13.32 -4.13
CA GLU A 55 -19.08 -13.33 -2.69
C GLU A 55 -17.78 -13.58 -1.90
N ILE A 56 -16.98 -14.56 -2.33
CA ILE A 56 -15.68 -14.84 -1.71
C ILE A 56 -14.72 -13.66 -1.92
N LEU A 57 -14.66 -13.11 -3.13
CA LEU A 57 -13.85 -11.91 -3.40
C LEU A 57 -14.24 -10.75 -2.49
N ALA A 58 -15.54 -10.50 -2.33
CA ALA A 58 -16.05 -9.45 -1.47
C ALA A 58 -15.73 -9.72 0.01
N ALA A 59 -15.81 -10.98 0.47
CA ALA A 59 -15.41 -11.37 1.83
C ALA A 59 -13.92 -11.11 2.06
N VAL A 60 -13.06 -11.52 1.14
CA VAL A 60 -11.61 -11.28 1.22
C VAL A 60 -11.30 -9.79 1.28
N VAL A 61 -11.92 -8.97 0.41
CA VAL A 61 -11.70 -7.52 0.37
C VAL A 61 -12.24 -6.80 1.61
N ARG A 62 -13.30 -7.30 2.25
CA ARG A 62 -13.82 -6.71 3.49
C ARG A 62 -12.95 -7.03 4.71
N ASN A 63 -12.40 -8.24 4.77
CA ASN A 63 -11.63 -8.70 5.93
C ASN A 63 -10.13 -8.49 5.77
N THR A 64 -9.68 -7.90 4.66
CA THR A 64 -8.27 -7.61 4.39
C THR A 64 -8.10 -6.27 3.71
N GLU A 65 -6.87 -5.76 3.72
CA GLU A 65 -6.49 -4.57 2.97
C GLU A 65 -6.20 -4.87 1.49
N ALA A 66 -6.48 -6.08 1.00
CA ALA A 66 -6.20 -6.46 -0.37
C ALA A 66 -6.98 -5.59 -1.37
N SER A 67 -6.33 -5.25 -2.48
CA SER A 67 -6.96 -4.54 -3.60
C SER A 67 -7.85 -5.49 -4.39
N ALA A 68 -9.12 -5.11 -4.57
CA ALA A 68 -10.05 -5.85 -5.42
C ALA A 68 -9.56 -5.91 -6.88
N HIS A 69 -8.99 -4.81 -7.39
CA HIS A 69 -8.40 -4.74 -8.72
C HIS A 69 -7.28 -5.76 -8.87
N TRP A 70 -6.33 -5.79 -7.93
CA TRP A 70 -5.22 -6.75 -7.93
C TRP A 70 -5.69 -8.21 -7.79
N LEU A 71 -6.70 -8.47 -6.95
CA LEU A 71 -7.25 -9.82 -6.78
C LEU A 71 -7.85 -10.37 -8.08
N VAL A 72 -8.47 -9.54 -8.91
CA VAL A 72 -9.13 -9.94 -10.15
C VAL A 72 -8.15 -9.97 -11.33
N THR A 73 -7.35 -8.91 -11.50
CA THR A 73 -6.50 -8.72 -12.68
C THR A 73 -5.09 -9.26 -12.49
N GLY A 74 -4.59 -9.24 -11.26
CA GLY A 74 -3.17 -9.46 -10.96
C GLY A 74 -2.31 -8.20 -11.08
N ASP A 75 -2.89 -7.08 -11.50
CA ASP A 75 -2.18 -5.84 -11.77
C ASP A 75 -2.25 -4.85 -10.60
N GLY A 76 -1.26 -3.97 -10.54
CA GLY A 76 -1.16 -2.90 -9.56
C GLY A 76 -0.81 -3.35 -8.15
N SER A 77 -1.05 -2.47 -7.18
CA SER A 77 -0.71 -2.70 -5.78
C SER A 77 -1.58 -3.78 -5.15
N ARG A 78 -0.91 -4.72 -4.50
CA ARG A 78 -1.54 -5.82 -3.76
C ARG A 78 -2.43 -5.36 -2.62
N PHE A 79 -1.99 -4.33 -1.91
CA PHE A 79 -2.71 -3.75 -0.77
C PHE A 79 -3.17 -2.35 -1.11
N ARG A 80 -4.35 -1.99 -0.60
CA ARG A 80 -4.86 -0.62 -0.62
C ARG A 80 -4.13 0.20 0.43
N ILE A 81 -3.93 1.46 0.13
CA ILE A 81 -3.52 2.45 1.14
C ILE A 81 -4.83 2.92 1.80
N PRO A 82 -4.99 2.76 3.13
CA PRO A 82 -6.15 3.31 3.82
C PRO A 82 -6.27 4.82 3.60
N ASP A 83 -7.49 5.33 3.49
CA ASP A 83 -7.72 6.76 3.22
C ASP A 83 -7.13 7.63 4.34
N GLU A 84 -7.14 7.15 5.59
CA GLU A 84 -6.56 7.82 6.74
C GLU A 84 -5.03 7.91 6.61
N ALA A 85 -4.39 6.83 6.19
CA ALA A 85 -2.94 6.81 5.95
C ALA A 85 -2.57 7.76 4.80
N ARG A 86 -3.36 7.74 3.72
CA ARG A 86 -3.19 8.67 2.60
C ARG A 86 -3.32 10.12 3.06
N HIS A 87 -4.36 10.43 3.84
CA HIS A 87 -4.61 11.77 4.33
C HIS A 87 -3.52 12.25 5.30
N ALA A 88 -3.07 11.39 6.22
CA ALA A 88 -1.99 11.70 7.14
C ALA A 88 -0.68 12.06 6.41
N VAL A 89 -0.35 11.32 5.34
CA VAL A 89 0.83 11.63 4.52
C VAL A 89 0.70 12.99 3.85
N VAL A 90 -0.46 13.30 3.25
CA VAL A 90 -0.69 14.60 2.61
C VAL A 90 -0.56 15.74 3.62
N GLN A 91 -1.20 15.63 4.78
CA GLN A 91 -1.12 16.62 5.85
C GLN A 91 0.31 16.84 6.35
N ALA A 92 1.08 15.76 6.51
CA ALA A 92 2.49 15.88 6.90
C ALA A 92 3.30 16.65 5.86
N VAL A 93 3.13 16.34 4.57
CA VAL A 93 3.82 17.03 3.46
C VAL A 93 3.47 18.52 3.42
N GLU A 94 2.19 18.86 3.58
CA GLU A 94 1.72 20.26 3.61
C GLU A 94 2.29 21.02 4.82
N SER A 95 2.36 20.38 5.99
CA SER A 95 2.97 20.97 7.18
C SER A 95 4.46 21.25 6.96
N PHE A 96 5.20 20.28 6.42
CA PHE A 96 6.62 20.46 6.14
C PHE A 96 6.89 21.57 5.13
N ALA A 97 6.08 21.67 4.06
CA ALA A 97 6.19 22.75 3.09
C ALA A 97 5.96 24.12 3.74
N SER A 98 4.92 24.23 4.57
CA SER A 98 4.60 25.45 5.31
C SER A 98 5.71 25.88 6.27
N ASP A 99 6.30 24.91 6.99
CA ASP A 99 7.43 25.17 7.89
C ASP A 99 8.68 25.62 7.13
N ALA A 100 8.98 24.99 5.99
CA ALA A 100 10.09 25.39 5.14
C ALA A 100 9.91 26.82 4.61
N GLU A 101 8.71 27.19 4.15
CA GLU A 101 8.42 28.55 3.70
C GLU A 101 8.59 29.58 4.82
N ARG A 102 8.15 29.24 6.04
CA ARG A 102 8.36 30.09 7.22
C ARG A 102 9.85 30.29 7.50
N LEU A 103 10.63 29.21 7.53
CA LEU A 103 12.09 29.28 7.76
C LEU A 103 12.79 30.11 6.69
N LEU A 104 12.45 29.93 5.41
CA LEU A 104 13.03 30.69 4.31
C LEU A 104 12.66 32.18 4.40
N ARG A 105 11.44 32.51 4.81
CA ARG A 105 11.00 33.89 5.06
C ARG A 105 11.83 34.53 6.17
N ASP A 106 12.00 33.82 7.28
CA ASP A 106 12.75 34.31 8.44
C ASP A 106 14.23 34.51 8.10
N LEU A 107 14.85 33.58 7.36
CA LEU A 107 16.22 33.72 6.88
C LEU A 107 16.37 34.94 5.99
N ARG A 108 15.47 35.14 5.01
CA ARG A 108 15.50 36.32 4.13
C ARG A 108 15.36 37.63 4.92
N ALA A 109 14.51 37.67 5.94
CA ALA A 109 14.34 38.86 6.76
C ALA A 109 15.63 39.22 7.53
N ARG A 110 16.31 38.21 8.10
CA ARG A 110 17.58 38.41 8.83
C ARG A 110 18.67 38.95 7.92
N TYR A 111 18.88 38.35 6.74
CA TYR A 111 19.93 38.77 5.82
C TYR A 111 19.63 40.06 5.04
N ARG A 112 18.37 40.54 5.05
CA ARG A 112 18.02 41.85 4.44
C ARG A 112 18.31 43.03 5.39
N GLY A 113 18.48 42.76 6.69
CA GLY A 113 18.75 43.78 7.72
C GLY A 113 20.20 44.25 7.84
N ASP A 114 21.17 43.53 7.23
CA ASP A 114 22.60 43.86 7.34
C ASP A 114 23.13 44.73 6.16
N GLY A 115 22.23 45.24 5.31
CA GLY A 115 22.56 46.03 4.12
C GLY A 115 22.44 47.55 4.27
N GLU A 116 21.94 48.07 5.39
CA GLU A 116 22.04 49.50 5.68
C GLU A 116 23.47 49.82 6.14
N SER A 117 24.31 50.09 5.14
CA SER A 117 25.63 50.71 5.33
C SER A 117 25.42 52.00 6.14
N PRO A 118 26.00 52.14 7.35
CA PRO A 118 25.92 53.40 8.07
C PRO A 118 26.61 54.46 7.20
N GLY A 119 25.83 55.45 6.78
CA GLY A 119 26.22 56.44 5.80
C GLY A 119 27.58 57.07 6.10
N SER A 120 28.44 57.11 5.07
CA SER A 120 29.38 58.21 4.90
C SER A 120 28.55 59.47 4.62
N PRO A 121 28.75 60.55 5.37
CA PRO A 121 29.85 61.47 5.07
C PRO A 121 30.71 61.87 6.28
#